data_AF-A0A7S2EFL8-F1
#
_entry.id   AF-A0A7S2EFL8-F1
#
_cell.length_a   1.000
_cell.length_b   1.000
_cell.length_c   1.000
_cell.angle_alpha   90.00
_cell.angle_beta   90.00
_cell.angle_gamma   90.00
#
_symmetry.space_group_name_H-M   'P 1'
#
loop_
_entity.id
_entity.type
_entity.pdbx_description
1 polymer ?
#
loop_
_entity_poly.entity_id
_entity_poly.type
_entity_poly.pdbx_seq_one_letter_code
_entity_poly.pdbx_strand_id
1 'polypeptide(L)'
;DDDIVLGMYATQTWHRSRWEYGDGECFLFRLSPNPVCFKWNSKGPGGMLAVSSPSPSADEGSESAALDGSKSFNSTDGQSKNDSAQNENDAPPGEQAPRPPIEADQVMVSGREFISMGVGMDGASGLRLNEDLTRGTSSPAMGLNHISLLGDEHSKEHDDVFEVGLVEVYQLLREVDGRPVDCEY
;
A
#
# COMPACT_ATOMS: atom_id res chain seq x y z
N ASP A 1 16.95 -11.96 14.23
CA ASP A 1 16.03 -11.01 13.57
C ASP A 1 16.30 -11.16 12.09
N ASP A 2 15.35 -11.77 11.39
CA ASP A 2 15.43 -11.88 9.93
C ASP A 2 15.03 -10.54 9.33
N ASP A 3 15.79 -10.07 8.34
CA ASP A 3 15.48 -8.81 7.69
C ASP A 3 14.15 -8.91 6.93
N ILE A 4 13.27 -7.92 7.15
CA ILE A 4 12.03 -7.77 6.39
C ILE A 4 12.37 -7.08 5.08
N VAL A 5 12.05 -7.74 3.97
CA VAL A 5 12.24 -7.19 2.64
C VAL A 5 10.86 -7.01 2.02
N LEU A 6 10.45 -5.77 1.84
CA LEU A 6 9.17 -5.39 1.23
C LEU A 6 9.37 -4.32 0.17
N GLY A 7 8.38 -4.12 -0.68
CA GLY A 7 8.49 -3.11 -1.71
C GLY A 7 7.20 -2.90 -2.50
N MET A 8 7.34 -2.06 -3.52
CA MET A 8 6.28 -1.61 -4.40
C MET A 8 6.76 -1.71 -5.85
N TYR A 9 5.88 -2.18 -6.73
CA TYR A 9 6.03 -2.05 -8.16
C TYR A 9 5.12 -0.93 -8.66
N ALA A 10 5.75 0.10 -9.25
CA ALA A 10 5.08 1.27 -9.79
C ALA A 10 5.12 1.21 -11.32
N THR A 11 3.97 1.38 -11.97
CA THR A 11 3.91 1.46 -13.44
C THR A 11 4.39 2.78 -13.99
N GLN A 12 4.41 3.82 -13.17
CA GLN A 12 4.84 5.16 -13.55
C GLN A 12 5.98 5.62 -12.65
N THR A 13 6.84 6.48 -13.20
CA THR A 13 7.91 7.11 -12.42
C THR A 13 7.32 7.96 -11.30
N TRP A 14 7.88 7.82 -10.09
CA TRP A 14 7.50 8.65 -8.96
C TRP A 14 7.76 10.12 -9.24
N HIS A 15 6.73 10.95 -9.08
CA HIS A 15 6.82 12.38 -9.24
C HIS A 15 5.79 13.05 -8.33
N ARG A 16 6.11 14.26 -7.88
CA ARG A 16 5.21 15.00 -7.01
C ARG A 16 3.91 15.30 -7.75
N SER A 17 2.80 14.84 -7.19
CA SER A 17 1.46 15.05 -7.75
C SER A 17 0.52 15.63 -6.71
N ARG A 18 -0.46 16.42 -7.17
CA ARG A 18 -1.58 16.87 -6.32
C ARG A 18 -2.71 15.82 -6.26
N TRP A 19 -2.62 14.82 -7.13
CA TRP A 19 -3.64 13.80 -7.35
C TRP A 19 -3.01 12.41 -7.31
N GLU A 20 -3.84 11.39 -7.10
CA GLU A 20 -3.43 10.00 -7.26
C GLU A 20 -3.08 9.70 -8.72
N TYR A 21 -2.19 8.73 -8.94
CA TYR A 21 -1.78 8.27 -10.26
C TYR A 21 -1.39 6.78 -10.21
N GLY A 22 -0.82 6.27 -11.29
CA GLY A 22 -0.62 4.83 -11.49
C GLY A 22 -1.89 4.15 -11.98
N ASP A 23 -1.79 2.83 -12.14
CA ASP A 23 -2.86 1.98 -12.65
C ASP A 23 -2.94 0.64 -11.89
N GLY A 24 -3.88 -0.21 -12.29
CA GLY A 24 -4.14 -1.51 -11.66
C GLY A 24 -3.06 -2.58 -11.89
N GLU A 25 -1.97 -2.28 -12.60
CA GLU A 25 -0.80 -3.16 -12.65
C GLU A 25 0.21 -2.86 -11.54
N CYS A 26 0.02 -1.78 -10.76
CA CYS A 26 0.77 -1.56 -9.52
C CYS A 26 0.50 -2.69 -8.52
N PHE A 27 1.53 -3.07 -7.75
CA PHE A 27 1.40 -4.08 -6.71
C PHE A 27 2.40 -3.86 -5.57
N LEU A 28 2.04 -4.34 -4.38
CA LEU A 28 2.95 -4.41 -3.23
C LEU A 28 3.48 -5.83 -3.10
N PHE A 29 4.65 -5.99 -2.49
CA PHE A 29 5.21 -7.31 -2.24
C PHE A 29 6.00 -7.35 -0.94
N ARG A 30 6.08 -8.55 -0.37
CA ARG A 30 7.08 -8.94 0.62
C ARG A 30 7.91 -10.07 0.00
N LEU A 31 9.22 -10.01 0.14
CA LEU A 31 10.16 -11.06 -0.24
C LEU A 31 10.62 -11.89 0.98
N SER A 32 10.65 -11.29 2.17
CA SER A 32 11.07 -11.94 3.43
C SER A 32 10.37 -11.32 4.65
N PRO A 33 10.03 -12.10 5.69
CA PRO A 33 9.88 -13.56 5.69
C PRO A 33 8.57 -13.94 5.02
N ASN A 34 8.51 -15.05 4.28
CA ASN A 34 7.32 -15.51 3.54
C ASN A 34 6.94 -14.61 2.34
N PRO A 35 7.50 -14.90 1.15
CA PRO A 35 7.28 -14.07 -0.01
C PRO A 35 5.82 -14.09 -0.46
N VAL A 36 5.27 -12.91 -0.74
CA VAL A 36 3.88 -12.72 -1.18
C VAL A 36 3.78 -11.46 -2.04
N CYS A 37 2.90 -11.51 -3.03
CA CYS A 37 2.62 -10.39 -3.92
C CYS A 37 1.14 -10.02 -3.81
N PHE A 38 0.87 -8.73 -3.70
CA PHE A 38 -0.45 -8.16 -3.51
C PHE A 38 -0.79 -7.28 -4.70
N LYS A 39 -1.49 -7.88 -5.67
CA LYS A 39 -1.92 -7.18 -6.88
C LYS A 39 -3.20 -6.39 -6.61
N TRP A 40 -3.27 -5.17 -7.11
CA TRP A 40 -4.49 -4.37 -7.05
C TRP A 40 -5.67 -5.10 -7.69
N ASN A 41 -6.82 -5.04 -7.02
CA ASN A 41 -8.08 -5.55 -7.55
C ASN A 41 -9.13 -4.45 -7.47
N SER A 42 -9.44 -3.88 -8.64
CA SER A 42 -10.42 -2.81 -8.84
C SER A 42 -11.85 -3.23 -8.55
N LYS A 43 -12.12 -4.54 -8.53
CA LYS A 43 -13.34 -5.08 -7.96
C LYS A 43 -13.19 -4.90 -6.46
N GLY A 44 -13.71 -3.78 -5.95
CA GLY A 44 -13.69 -3.46 -4.51
C GLY A 44 -14.20 -4.61 -3.64
N PRO A 45 -14.21 -4.47 -2.31
CA PRO A 45 -14.44 -5.57 -1.36
C PRO A 45 -15.73 -6.42 -1.55
N GLY A 46 -16.63 -6.06 -2.47
CA GLY A 46 -17.75 -6.89 -2.94
C GLY A 46 -17.47 -7.83 -4.14
N GLY A 47 -16.23 -7.90 -4.66
CA GLY A 47 -15.88 -8.66 -5.87
C GLY A 47 -14.80 -9.72 -5.65
N MET A 48 -14.86 -10.46 -4.55
CA MET A 48 -13.89 -11.49 -4.19
C MET A 48 -14.10 -12.75 -5.06
N LEU A 49 -13.39 -12.84 -6.18
CA LEU A 49 -13.07 -14.14 -6.81
C LEU A 49 -11.70 -14.54 -6.26
N ALA A 50 -11.69 -15.54 -5.38
CA ALA A 50 -10.47 -16.10 -4.81
C ALA A 50 -9.51 -16.52 -5.93
N VAL A 51 -8.33 -15.91 -5.98
CA VAL A 51 -7.18 -16.50 -6.67
C VAL A 51 -6.83 -17.76 -5.90
N SER A 52 -7.14 -18.90 -6.50
CA SER A 52 -6.78 -20.23 -6.04
C SER A 52 -5.27 -20.29 -5.84
N SER A 53 -4.85 -20.29 -4.58
CA SER A 53 -3.53 -20.81 -4.21
C SER A 53 -3.47 -22.27 -4.65
N PRO A 54 -2.36 -22.78 -5.23
CA PRO A 54 -2.20 -24.21 -5.45
C PRO A 54 -2.18 -24.91 -4.09
N SER A 55 -3.25 -25.65 -3.80
CA SER A 55 -3.43 -26.39 -2.55
C SER A 55 -2.31 -27.41 -2.37
N PRO A 56 -1.56 -27.40 -1.26
CA PRO A 56 -0.80 -28.57 -0.82
C PRO A 56 -1.78 -29.63 -0.33
N SER A 57 -1.74 -30.80 -0.95
CA SER A 57 -2.50 -31.98 -0.55
C SER A 57 -1.86 -32.66 0.67
N ALA A 58 -2.52 -32.58 1.83
CA ALA A 58 -2.53 -33.59 2.90
C ALA A 58 -3.51 -33.10 3.98
N ASP A 59 -4.66 -33.75 4.19
CA ASP A 59 -4.89 -34.98 4.94
C ASP A 59 -4.89 -34.76 6.47
N GLU A 60 -5.74 -35.54 7.14
CA GLU A 60 -6.64 -35.20 8.25
C GLU A 60 -6.05 -34.77 9.63
N GLY A 61 -6.88 -33.99 10.34
CA GLY A 61 -7.31 -34.37 11.70
C GLY A 61 -6.88 -33.47 12.85
N SER A 62 -7.80 -32.70 13.43
CA SER A 62 -8.27 -32.86 14.82
C SER A 62 -9.05 -31.66 15.38
N GLU A 63 -10.06 -31.99 16.18
CA GLU A 63 -10.95 -31.16 16.98
C GLU A 63 -10.24 -30.18 17.92
N SER A 64 -10.83 -29.01 18.19
CA SER A 64 -11.63 -28.79 19.42
C SER A 64 -11.85 -27.31 19.79
N ALA A 65 -12.99 -27.13 20.48
CA ALA A 65 -13.29 -26.13 21.51
C ALA A 65 -13.57 -24.67 21.11
N ALA A 66 -14.87 -24.38 21.16
CA ALA A 66 -15.45 -23.06 21.34
C ALA A 66 -14.95 -22.38 22.62
N LEU A 67 -14.73 -21.07 22.55
CA LEU A 67 -14.73 -20.18 23.71
C LEU A 67 -15.40 -18.85 23.34
N ASP A 68 -16.61 -18.72 23.88
CA ASP A 68 -17.44 -17.53 23.97
C ASP A 68 -16.78 -16.51 24.91
N GLY A 69 -16.79 -15.24 24.51
CA GLY A 69 -16.12 -14.16 25.21
C GLY A 69 -16.51 -12.78 24.70
N SER A 70 -17.82 -12.54 24.57
CA SER A 70 -18.36 -11.22 24.23
C SER A 70 -18.09 -10.23 25.36
N LYS A 71 -17.08 -9.36 25.21
CA LYS A 71 -16.89 -8.17 26.05
C LYS A 71 -16.93 -6.91 25.20
N SER A 72 -18.07 -6.22 25.27
CA SER A 72 -18.24 -4.85 24.80
C SER A 72 -17.32 -3.91 25.59
N PHE A 73 -16.42 -3.23 24.89
CA PHE A 73 -15.68 -2.09 25.42
C PHE A 73 -16.19 -0.81 24.76
N ASN A 74 -16.77 0.08 25.57
CA ASN A 74 -16.93 1.48 25.21
C ASN A 74 -15.56 2.14 25.34
N SER A 75 -14.93 2.47 24.21
CA SER A 75 -13.75 3.34 24.19
C SER A 75 -14.19 4.73 23.72
N THR A 76 -14.31 5.64 24.67
CA THR A 76 -14.34 7.08 24.46
C THR A 76 -12.91 7.61 24.38
N ASP A 77 -12.73 8.57 23.47
CA ASP A 77 -11.62 9.53 23.35
C ASP A 77 -10.35 9.08 22.61
N GLY A 78 -10.14 9.71 21.45
CA GLY A 78 -8.94 9.58 20.63
C GLY A 78 -9.15 9.81 19.13
N GLN A 79 -10.18 10.56 18.70
CA GLN A 79 -10.21 11.09 17.33
C GLN A 79 -9.04 12.04 17.14
N SER A 80 -7.89 11.52 16.69
CA SER A 80 -6.96 12.32 15.92
C SER A 80 -7.67 12.60 14.61
N LYS A 81 -8.36 13.75 14.57
CA LYS A 81 -8.72 14.38 13.31
C LYS A 81 -7.39 14.56 12.58
N ASN A 82 -7.14 13.72 11.59
CA ASN A 82 -6.27 14.11 10.50
C ASN A 82 -7.01 15.26 9.82
N ASP A 83 -6.83 16.45 10.39
CA ASP A 83 -6.84 17.68 9.65
C ASP A 83 -5.83 17.44 8.54
N SER A 84 -6.35 17.06 7.38
CA SER A 84 -5.71 17.27 6.09
C SER A 84 -5.34 18.74 6.06
N ALA A 85 -4.18 19.07 6.63
CA ALA A 85 -3.62 20.40 6.65
C ALA A 85 -3.18 20.69 5.22
N GLN A 86 -4.17 21.01 4.40
CA GLN A 86 -4.04 21.89 3.27
C GLN A 86 -3.61 23.26 3.82
N ASN A 87 -2.34 23.41 4.21
CA ASN A 87 -1.81 24.73 4.53
C ASN A 87 -0.98 25.24 3.35
N GLU A 88 -1.73 25.92 2.48
CA GLU A 88 -1.38 27.21 1.90
C GLU A 88 0.05 27.35 1.35
N ASN A 89 0.17 27.08 0.05
CA ASN A 89 0.99 27.98 -0.76
C ASN A 89 0.09 29.15 -1.14
N ASP A 90 0.56 30.37 -0.88
CA ASP A 90 0.15 31.69 -1.40
C ASP A 90 0.11 31.74 -2.94
N ALA A 91 -0.47 30.73 -3.59
CA ALA A 91 -0.88 30.86 -4.96
C ALA A 91 -2.13 31.75 -4.95
N PRO A 92 -2.18 32.81 -5.77
CA PRO A 92 -3.42 33.58 -5.92
C PRO A 92 -4.56 32.62 -6.25
N PRO A 93 -5.82 32.98 -5.94
CA PRO A 93 -7.01 32.20 -6.29
C PRO A 93 -7.21 32.19 -7.81
N GLY A 94 -6.28 31.55 -8.52
CA GLY A 94 -6.33 31.22 -9.91
C GLY A 94 -7.00 29.87 -10.00
N GLU A 95 -8.27 29.91 -10.41
CA GLU A 95 -8.93 28.89 -11.24
C GLU A 95 -8.31 27.48 -11.09
N GLN A 96 -8.63 26.79 -9.99
CA GLN A 96 -8.29 25.38 -9.86
C GLN A 96 -9.02 24.64 -10.98
N ALA A 97 -8.25 24.10 -11.93
CA ALA A 97 -8.80 23.22 -12.94
C ALA A 97 -9.62 22.11 -12.25
N PRO A 98 -10.82 21.76 -12.75
CA PRO A 98 -11.65 20.74 -12.14
C PRO A 98 -10.84 19.44 -12.00
N ARG A 99 -10.93 18.83 -10.81
CA ARG A 99 -10.27 17.55 -10.51
C ARG A 99 -10.71 16.54 -11.57
N PRO A 100 -9.79 15.83 -12.24
CA PRO A 100 -10.17 14.74 -13.12
C PRO A 100 -10.97 13.69 -12.32
N PRO A 101 -11.88 12.95 -12.96
CA PRO A 101 -12.55 11.81 -12.32
C PRO A 101 -11.48 10.88 -11.74
N ILE A 102 -11.61 10.55 -10.44
CA ILE A 102 -10.72 9.58 -9.81
C ILE A 102 -11.05 8.22 -10.45
N GLU A 103 -10.09 7.68 -11.19
CA GLU A 103 -10.20 6.32 -11.70
C GLU A 103 -10.00 5.37 -10.52
N ALA A 104 -10.82 4.31 -10.43
CA ALA A 104 -10.77 3.35 -9.33
C ALA A 104 -9.44 2.59 -9.22
N ASP A 105 -8.51 2.84 -10.13
CA ASP A 105 -7.23 2.15 -10.29
C ASP A 105 -6.02 3.03 -9.97
N GLN A 106 -6.24 4.28 -9.57
CA GLN A 106 -5.16 5.17 -9.14
C GLN A 106 -4.77 4.84 -7.70
N VAL A 107 -3.58 4.26 -7.54
CA VAL A 107 -3.11 3.71 -6.27
C VAL A 107 -1.80 4.31 -5.78
N MET A 108 -1.17 5.18 -6.56
CA MET A 108 0.07 5.85 -6.20
C MET A 108 -0.20 7.28 -5.74
N VAL A 109 0.45 7.69 -4.66
CA VAL A 109 0.38 9.06 -4.12
C VAL A 109 1.78 9.53 -3.77
N SER A 110 2.16 10.74 -4.20
CA SER A 110 3.44 11.34 -3.87
C SER A 110 3.28 12.80 -3.46
N GLY A 111 3.63 13.08 -2.21
CA GLY A 111 3.67 14.42 -1.63
C GLY A 111 5.10 14.95 -1.52
N ARG A 112 5.26 16.09 -0.84
CA ARG A 112 6.59 16.54 -0.39
C ARG A 112 7.14 15.65 0.72
N GLU A 113 6.24 15.18 1.58
CA GLU A 113 6.57 14.56 2.85
C GLU A 113 6.57 13.03 2.79
N PHE A 114 6.14 12.45 1.66
CA PHE A 114 5.99 11.00 1.53
C PHE A 114 5.81 10.53 0.08
N ILE A 115 6.07 9.24 -0.13
CA ILE A 115 5.53 8.45 -1.23
C ILE A 115 4.69 7.31 -0.65
N SER A 116 3.63 6.93 -1.34
CA SER A 116 2.69 5.94 -0.85
C SER A 116 2.03 5.17 -1.99
N MET A 117 1.75 3.89 -1.74
CA MET A 117 1.02 3.02 -2.64
C MET A 117 -0.02 2.17 -1.91
N GLY A 118 -1.20 2.04 -2.53
CA GLY A 118 -2.33 1.27 -2.04
C GLY A 118 -3.23 2.06 -1.09
N VAL A 119 -4.53 1.76 -1.13
CA VAL A 119 -5.56 2.45 -0.34
C VAL A 119 -6.04 1.55 0.81
N GLY A 120 -5.81 1.98 2.04
CA GLY A 120 -6.29 1.39 3.29
C GLY A 120 -7.79 1.58 3.52
N MET A 121 -8.39 0.77 4.40
CA MET A 121 -9.83 0.84 4.72
C MET A 121 -10.24 2.15 5.44
N ASP A 122 -9.29 2.81 6.06
CA ASP A 122 -9.40 4.01 6.89
C ASP A 122 -8.68 5.22 6.27
N GLY A 123 -8.29 5.12 4.99
CA GLY A 123 -7.44 6.11 4.33
C GLY A 123 -5.96 5.98 4.67
N ALA A 124 -5.55 4.95 5.42
CA ALA A 124 -4.16 4.55 5.49
C ALA A 124 -3.66 4.05 4.12
N SER A 125 -2.41 3.63 4.06
CA SER A 125 -1.82 3.14 2.81
C SER A 125 -1.22 1.77 3.00
N GLY A 126 -1.22 0.97 1.93
CA GLY A 126 -0.60 -0.35 1.97
C GLY A 126 0.87 -0.28 2.33
N LEU A 127 1.58 0.66 1.71
CA LEU A 127 2.96 1.01 2.03
C LEU A 127 3.17 2.51 1.83
N ARG A 128 3.66 3.18 2.86
CA ARG A 128 4.04 4.60 2.83
C ARG A 128 5.45 4.76 3.36
N LEU A 129 6.26 5.54 2.66
CA LEU A 129 7.59 5.96 3.09
C LEU A 129 7.57 7.48 3.30
N ASN A 130 8.24 7.94 4.35
CA ASN A 130 8.38 9.38 4.62
C ASN A 130 9.40 10.05 3.67
N GLU A 131 9.54 11.37 3.78
CA GLU A 131 10.36 12.21 2.89
C GLU A 131 11.84 11.86 2.85
N ASP A 132 12.40 11.40 3.97
CA ASP A 132 13.81 11.04 4.08
C ASP A 132 14.06 9.54 3.84
N LEU A 133 12.99 8.77 3.57
CA LEU A 133 13.01 7.33 3.35
C LEU A 133 13.61 6.52 4.50
N THR A 134 13.67 7.08 5.72
CA THR A 134 14.19 6.39 6.91
C THR A 134 13.11 5.67 7.70
N ARG A 135 11.82 6.02 7.46
CA ARG A 135 10.68 5.43 8.16
C ARG A 135 9.58 5.08 7.19
N GLY A 136 8.95 3.94 7.43
CA GLY A 136 7.77 3.52 6.69
C GLY A 136 6.62 3.16 7.60
N THR A 137 5.43 3.15 7.02
CA THR A 137 4.23 2.59 7.63
C THR A 137 3.59 1.62 6.65
N SER A 138 3.07 0.51 7.16
CA SER A 138 2.21 -0.39 6.39
C SER A 138 0.86 -0.52 7.06
N SER A 139 -0.18 -0.72 6.28
CA SER A 139 -1.51 -1.01 6.79
C SER A 139 -2.21 -2.02 5.89
N PRO A 140 -3.14 -2.82 6.42
CA PRO A 140 -4.01 -3.66 5.60
C PRO A 140 -4.73 -2.82 4.53
N ALA A 141 -4.36 -3.01 3.26
CA ALA A 141 -4.96 -2.28 2.15
C ALA A 141 -6.09 -3.05 1.49
N MET A 142 -7.09 -2.30 1.00
CA MET A 142 -8.15 -2.84 0.16
C MET A 142 -7.53 -3.41 -1.12
N GLY A 143 -8.00 -4.57 -1.55
CA GLY A 143 -7.44 -5.28 -2.70
C GLY A 143 -6.24 -6.18 -2.38
N LEU A 144 -5.71 -6.14 -1.15
CA LEU A 144 -4.55 -6.95 -0.71
C LEU A 144 -4.90 -8.01 0.34
N ASN A 145 -6.15 -8.50 0.35
CA ASN A 145 -6.67 -9.49 1.29
C ASN A 145 -6.51 -9.14 2.79
N HIS A 146 -6.35 -7.84 3.11
CA HIS A 146 -6.22 -7.35 4.49
C HIS A 146 -5.02 -7.91 5.27
N ILE A 147 -3.97 -8.36 4.59
CA ILE A 147 -2.75 -8.86 5.24
C ILE A 147 -1.76 -7.71 5.39
N SER A 148 -1.16 -7.55 6.58
CA SER A 148 -0.06 -6.59 6.78
C SER A 148 1.17 -7.04 5.98
N LEU A 149 1.85 -6.09 5.32
CA LEU A 149 3.12 -6.38 4.65
C LEU A 149 4.18 -6.86 5.65
N LEU A 150 4.10 -6.44 6.91
CA LEU A 150 5.04 -6.85 7.94
C LEU A 150 4.81 -8.28 8.45
N GLY A 151 3.63 -8.87 8.17
CA GLY A 151 3.27 -10.23 8.56
C GLY A 151 2.54 -10.32 9.89
N ASP A 152 2.08 -11.53 10.19
CA ASP A 152 1.13 -11.78 11.29
C ASP A 152 1.73 -11.48 12.67
N GLU A 153 3.05 -11.59 12.80
CA GLU A 153 3.74 -11.31 14.07
C GLU A 153 3.71 -9.82 14.45
N HIS A 154 3.57 -8.91 13.49
CA HIS A 154 3.56 -7.46 13.72
C HIS A 154 2.14 -6.86 13.74
N SER A 155 1.16 -7.58 13.20
CA SER A 155 -0.26 -7.18 13.09
C SER A 155 -1.02 -6.86 14.40
N LYS A 156 -0.37 -6.96 15.58
CA LYS A 156 -1.01 -6.71 16.88
C LYS A 156 -1.02 -5.24 17.29
N GLU A 157 -0.17 -4.41 16.70
CA GLU A 157 -0.16 -2.96 16.98
C GLU A 157 -0.82 -2.20 15.83
N HIS A 158 -1.59 -1.16 16.18
CA HIS A 158 -2.51 -0.49 15.26
C HIS A 158 -1.84 0.42 14.23
N ASP A 159 -0.53 0.63 14.32
CA ASP A 159 0.26 1.39 13.36
C ASP A 159 1.61 0.70 13.17
N ASP A 160 1.73 -0.10 12.12
CA ASP A 160 2.94 -0.84 11.74
C ASP A 160 3.99 0.13 11.20
N VAL A 161 4.58 0.94 12.09
CA VAL A 161 5.69 1.84 11.80
C VAL A 161 6.99 1.06 11.87
N PHE A 162 7.83 1.16 10.83
CA PHE A 162 9.13 0.50 10.77
C PHE A 162 10.24 1.47 10.37
N GLU A 163 11.46 1.15 10.79
CA GLU A 163 12.68 1.84 10.35
C GLU A 163 13.22 1.19 9.08
N VAL A 164 13.69 2.01 8.16
CA VAL A 164 14.20 1.58 6.87
C VAL A 164 15.73 1.53 6.93
N GLY A 165 16.29 0.34 6.78
CA GLY A 165 17.75 0.16 6.70
C GLY A 165 18.33 0.50 5.33
N LEU A 166 17.67 0.05 4.25
CA LEU A 166 18.12 0.21 2.88
C LEU A 166 16.92 0.40 1.94
N VAL A 167 17.04 1.31 0.98
CA VAL A 167 16.10 1.47 -0.14
C VAL A 167 16.85 1.28 -1.44
N GLU A 168 16.32 0.40 -2.29
CA GLU A 168 16.81 0.18 -3.65
C GLU A 168 15.70 0.52 -4.64
N VAL A 169 16.08 1.20 -5.74
CA VAL A 169 15.14 1.56 -6.81
C VAL A 169 15.67 0.97 -8.10
N TYR A 170 14.85 0.12 -8.72
CA TYR A 170 15.16 -0.55 -9.97
C TYR A 170 14.26 -0.02 -11.08
N GLN A 171 14.84 0.26 -12.24
CA GLN A 171 14.10 0.61 -13.45
C GLN A 171 14.43 -0.43 -14.53
N LEU A 172 13.40 -0.98 -15.17
CA LEU A 172 13.61 -1.81 -16.35
C LEU A 172 13.88 -0.91 -17.55
N LEU A 173 15.09 -0.99 -18.09
CA LEU A 173 15.45 -0.33 -19.35
C LEU A 173 15.34 -1.35 -20.47
N ARG A 174 14.38 -1.14 -21.38
CA ARG A 174 14.32 -1.92 -22.62
C ARG A 174 15.13 -1.22 -23.68
N GLU A 175 16.04 -1.95 -24.33
CA GLU A 175 16.76 -1.48 -25.50
C GLU A 175 16.26 -2.19 -26.77
N VAL A 176 16.09 -1.43 -27.84
CA VAL A 176 15.88 -1.94 -29.21
C VAL A 176 16.93 -1.27 -30.10
N ASP A 177 17.72 -2.07 -30.80
CA ASP A 177 18.82 -1.62 -31.67
C ASP A 177 19.85 -0.72 -30.96
N GLY A 178 20.14 -1.01 -29.68
CA GLY A 178 21.09 -0.24 -28.87
C GLY A 178 20.58 1.15 -28.48
N ARG A 179 19.26 1.40 -28.58
CA ARG A 179 18.62 2.62 -28.09
C ARG A 179 17.59 2.26 -27.02
N PRO A 180 17.50 3.01 -25.93
CA PRO A 180 16.43 2.84 -24.96
C PRO A 180 15.09 3.13 -25.64
N VAL A 181 14.11 2.26 -25.39
CA VAL A 181 12.77 2.33 -26.00
C VAL A 181 11.92 3.45 -25.37
N ASP A 182 12.27 3.90 -24.17
CA ASP A 182 11.36 4.66 -23.30
C ASP A 182 11.79 6.13 -23.06
N CYS A 183 12.54 6.75 -23.97
CA CYS A 183 13.10 8.10 -23.79
C CYS A 183 12.52 9.20 -24.70
N GLU A 184 11.24 9.15 -25.05
CA GLU A 184 10.57 10.33 -25.63
C GLU A 184 9.62 10.96 -24.59
N TYR A 185 10.11 12.00 -23.91
CA TYR A 185 9.31 13.00 -23.22
C TYR A 185 9.55 14.37 -23.84
#